data_AF-A0A7X7RIX8-F1
#
_entry.id   AF-A0A7X7RIX8-F1
#
_cell.length_a   1.000
_cell.length_b   1.000
_cell.length_c   1.000
_cell.angle_alpha   90.00
_cell.angle_beta   90.00
_cell.angle_gamma   90.00
#
_symmetry.space_group_name_H-M   'P 1'
#
loop_
_entity.id
_entity.type
_entity.pdbx_description
1 polymer ?
#
loop_
_entity_poly.entity_id
_entity_poly.type
_entity_poly.pdbx_seq_one_letter_code
_entity_poly.pdbx_strand_id
1 'polypeptide(L)'
;MEMDKYLSFHFQDLIVEPDQVSAAIMQACRRNPAMGIQSLCQIDDQVLVILTPGNYAAVPAELHWLDISEQPFNDLVPLLQERWQSGFSAIGTVADCLPPRKRFLLVQRPLAEMP
;
A
#
# COMPACT_ATOMS: atom_id res chain seq x y z
N MET A 1 16.71 10.77 -16.11
CA MET A 1 16.19 10.58 -14.76
C MET A 1 14.70 10.35 -14.91
N GLU A 2 14.22 9.12 -14.70
CA GLU A 2 12.77 8.89 -14.67
C GLU A 2 12.18 9.60 -13.45
N MET A 3 10.98 10.16 -13.61
CA MET A 3 10.28 10.88 -12.53
C MET A 3 9.33 9.94 -11.80
N ASP A 4 9.04 10.27 -10.54
CA ASP A 4 8.02 9.57 -9.77
C ASP A 4 6.67 9.60 -10.48
N LYS A 5 5.91 8.52 -10.33
CA LYS A 5 4.53 8.40 -10.80
C LYS A 5 3.61 8.28 -9.59
N TYR A 6 2.44 8.90 -9.71
CA TYR A 6 1.44 8.94 -8.65
C TYR A 6 0.18 8.25 -9.13
N LEU A 7 -0.30 7.28 -8.37
CA LEU A 7 -1.64 6.71 -8.56
C LEU A 7 -2.56 7.34 -7.52
N SER A 8 -3.67 7.91 -7.95
CA SER A 8 -4.67 8.53 -7.08
C SER A 8 -5.90 7.64 -6.99
N PHE A 9 -6.40 7.44 -5.79
CA PHE A 9 -7.63 6.73 -5.49
C PHE A 9 -8.44 7.53 -4.48
N HIS A 10 -9.75 7.43 -4.55
CA HIS A 10 -10.58 8.01 -3.50
C HIS A 10 -10.54 7.07 -2.28
N PHE A 11 -10.50 7.61 -1.07
CA PHE A 11 -10.46 6.80 0.15
C PHE A 11 -11.69 5.88 0.24
N GLN A 12 -12.85 6.36 -0.21
CA GLN A 12 -14.08 5.56 -0.34
C GLN A 12 -13.88 4.27 -1.17
N ASP A 13 -13.01 4.28 -2.19
CA ASP A 13 -12.73 3.09 -2.99
C ASP A 13 -12.10 1.98 -2.14
N LEU A 14 -11.28 2.35 -1.14
CA LEU A 14 -10.71 1.40 -0.17
C LEU A 14 -11.75 0.84 0.79
N ILE A 15 -12.82 1.58 1.08
CA ILE A 15 -13.91 1.12 1.95
C ILE A 15 -14.78 0.10 1.22
N VAL A 16 -15.07 0.33 -0.06
CA VAL A 16 -16.00 -0.50 -0.83
C VAL A 16 -15.28 -1.69 -1.47
N GLU A 17 -14.13 -1.46 -2.11
CA GLU A 17 -13.46 -2.45 -2.97
C GLU A 17 -11.93 -2.40 -2.87
N PRO A 18 -11.35 -2.66 -1.67
CA PRO A 18 -9.89 -2.58 -1.46
C PRO A 18 -9.09 -3.49 -2.40
N ASP A 19 -9.63 -4.67 -2.75
CA ASP A 19 -8.98 -5.61 -3.68
C ASP A 19 -8.88 -5.05 -5.11
N GLN A 20 -9.87 -4.26 -5.55
CA GLN A 20 -9.82 -3.62 -6.86
C GLN A 20 -8.77 -2.51 -6.90
N VAL A 21 -8.63 -1.75 -5.81
CA VAL A 21 -7.55 -0.77 -5.66
C VAL A 21 -6.18 -1.46 -5.71
N SER A 22 -5.99 -2.55 -4.97
CA SER A 22 -4.76 -3.37 -5.06
C SER A 22 -4.49 -3.87 -6.48
N ALA A 23 -5.51 -4.38 -7.17
CA ALA A 23 -5.38 -4.87 -8.54
C ALA A 23 -4.97 -3.76 -9.52
N ALA A 24 -5.52 -2.54 -9.37
CA ALA A 24 -5.17 -1.38 -10.16
C ALA A 24 -3.72 -0.95 -9.94
N ILE A 25 -3.25 -0.92 -8.68
CA ILE A 25 -1.85 -0.63 -8.35
C ILE A 25 -0.92 -1.69 -8.96
N MET A 26 -1.26 -2.96 -8.79
CA MET A 26 -0.49 -4.08 -9.36
C MET A 26 -0.44 -4.01 -10.90
N GLN A 27 -1.53 -3.63 -11.55
CA GLN A 27 -1.57 -3.43 -13.00
C GLN A 27 -0.67 -2.27 -13.43
N ALA A 28 -0.65 -1.16 -12.69
CA ALA A 28 0.22 -0.03 -12.96
C ALA A 28 1.71 -0.39 -12.82
N CYS A 29 2.08 -1.16 -11.80
CA CYS A 29 3.44 -1.68 -11.61
C CYS A 29 3.83 -2.61 -12.78
N ARG A 30 2.95 -3.53 -13.20
CA ARG A 30 3.19 -4.41 -14.36
C ARG A 30 3.40 -3.65 -15.68
N ARG A 31 2.71 -2.53 -15.87
CA ARG A 31 2.90 -1.65 -17.04
C ARG A 31 4.22 -0.87 -16.99
N ASN A 32 4.81 -0.73 -15.80
CA ASN A 32 6.01 0.06 -15.55
C ASN A 32 6.98 -0.73 -14.64
N PRO A 33 7.54 -1.85 -15.11
CA PRO A 33 8.35 -2.75 -14.26
C PRO A 33 9.65 -2.10 -13.75
N ALA A 34 10.03 -0.92 -14.22
CA ALA A 34 11.15 -0.16 -13.64
C ALA A 34 10.77 0.59 -12.33
N MET A 35 9.47 0.64 -12.01
CA MET A 35 8.91 1.47 -10.94
C MET A 35 8.37 0.59 -9.81
N GLY A 36 8.91 0.77 -8.60
CA GLY A 36 8.45 0.08 -7.39
C GLY A 36 7.56 0.96 -6.52
N ILE A 37 6.75 0.35 -5.64
CA ILE A 37 5.95 1.09 -4.66
C ILE A 37 6.86 1.55 -3.51
N GLN A 38 7.06 2.86 -3.41
CA GLN A 38 7.98 3.44 -2.42
C GLN A 38 7.26 3.83 -1.14
N SER A 39 6.11 4.48 -1.28
CA SER A 39 5.37 5.07 -0.16
C SER A 39 3.94 5.40 -0.60
N LEU A 40 3.15 5.83 0.38
CA LEU A 40 1.84 6.42 0.14
C LEU A 40 1.68 7.67 0.98
N CYS A 41 0.81 8.56 0.53
CA CYS A 41 0.34 9.68 1.34
C CYS A 41 -1.16 9.90 1.10
N GLN A 42 -1.78 10.67 1.99
CA GLN A 42 -3.17 11.05 1.88
C GLN A 42 -3.28 12.56 1.83
N ILE A 43 -4.09 13.07 0.91
CA ILE A 43 -4.44 14.49 0.77
C ILE A 43 -5.96 14.56 0.73
N ASP A 44 -6.56 15.13 1.77
CA ASP A 44 -8.02 15.13 1.95
C ASP A 44 -8.61 13.70 1.87
N ASP A 45 -9.48 13.47 0.87
CA ASP A 45 -10.10 12.18 0.58
C ASP A 45 -9.32 11.35 -0.44
N GLN A 46 -8.18 11.83 -0.94
CA GLN A 46 -7.36 11.13 -1.93
C GLN A 46 -6.22 10.37 -1.28
N VAL A 47 -6.06 9.13 -1.70
CA VAL A 47 -4.89 8.29 -1.40
C VAL A 47 -3.97 8.29 -2.61
N LEU A 48 -2.75 8.75 -2.41
CA LEU A 48 -1.70 8.78 -3.42
C LEU A 48 -0.69 7.67 -3.15
N VAL A 49 -0.53 6.76 -4.11
CA VAL A 49 0.53 5.74 -4.09
C VAL A 49 1.67 6.22 -4.97
N ILE A 50 2.87 6.29 -4.40
CA ILE A 50 4.06 6.85 -5.03
C ILE A 50 4.89 5.70 -5.59
N LEU A 51 5.08 5.71 -6.91
CA LEU A 51 5.93 4.78 -7.64
C LEU A 51 7.23 5.49 -8.02
N THR A 52 8.36 4.93 -7.60
CA THR A 52 9.70 5.51 -7.80
C THR A 52 10.58 4.56 -8.62
N PRO A 53 11.42 5.09 -9.55
CA PRO A 53 12.35 4.26 -10.28
C PRO A 53 13.41 3.64 -9.36
N GLY A 54 13.73 2.37 -9.54
CA GLY A 54 14.96 1.77 -9.00
C GLY A 54 14.98 1.48 -7.50
N ASN A 55 13.83 1.24 -6.86
CA ASN A 55 13.79 0.79 -5.47
C ASN A 55 12.81 -0.38 -5.31
N TYR A 56 13.36 -1.57 -5.02
CA TYR A 56 12.68 -2.80 -4.58
C TYR A 56 11.58 -3.38 -5.50
N ALA A 57 11.82 -4.60 -6.00
CA ALA A 57 10.85 -5.48 -6.69
C ALA A 57 9.81 -4.76 -7.56
N ALA A 58 10.22 -4.40 -8.79
CA ALA A 58 9.44 -3.95 -9.94
C ALA A 58 7.91 -4.17 -9.89
N VAL A 59 7.51 -5.38 -9.54
CA VAL A 59 6.13 -5.75 -9.28
C VAL A 59 6.15 -6.61 -8.03
N PRO A 60 5.44 -6.25 -6.95
CA PRO A 60 5.38 -7.11 -5.77
C PRO A 60 4.64 -8.42 -6.09
N ALA A 61 4.95 -9.49 -5.36
CA ALA A 61 4.22 -10.75 -5.47
C ALA A 61 2.78 -10.59 -4.98
N GLU A 62 2.61 -9.86 -3.87
CA GLU A 62 1.32 -9.61 -3.24
C GLU A 62 1.24 -8.17 -2.73
N LEU A 63 0.04 -7.61 -2.74
CA LEU A 63 -0.27 -6.28 -2.26
C LEU A 63 -1.65 -6.29 -1.60
N HIS A 64 -1.71 -5.95 -0.32
CA HIS A 64 -2.94 -6.04 0.48
C HIS A 64 -3.19 -4.75 1.26
N TRP A 65 -4.46 -4.34 1.30
CA TRP A 65 -4.97 -3.34 2.23
C TRP A 65 -5.57 -4.04 3.44
N LEU A 66 -5.00 -3.81 4.61
CA LEU A 66 -5.50 -4.35 5.87
C LEU A 66 -6.37 -3.31 6.56
N ASP A 67 -7.64 -3.64 6.82
CA ASP A 67 -8.49 -2.83 7.69
C ASP A 67 -7.99 -2.96 9.13
N ILE A 68 -7.49 -1.84 9.67
CA ILE A 68 -6.97 -1.72 11.03
C ILE A 68 -7.79 -0.73 11.84
N SER A 69 -9.06 -0.51 11.50
CA SER A 69 -9.93 0.47 12.15
C SER A 69 -10.16 0.14 13.63
N GLU A 70 -10.35 -1.15 13.93
CA GLU A 70 -10.57 -1.65 15.29
C GLU A 70 -9.27 -1.91 16.07
N GLN A 71 -8.11 -1.77 15.41
CA GLN A 71 -6.83 -2.03 16.05
C GLN A 71 -6.44 -0.87 16.98
N PRO A 72 -6.19 -1.10 18.28
CA PRO A 72 -5.60 -0.09 19.15
C PRO A 72 -4.22 0.33 18.64
N PHE A 73 -3.85 1.59 18.84
CA PHE A 73 -2.54 2.09 18.38
C PHE A 73 -1.36 1.33 18.99
N ASN A 74 -1.49 0.89 20.24
CA ASN A 74 -0.48 0.10 20.95
C ASN A 74 -0.22 -1.27 20.31
N ASP A 75 -1.21 -1.81 19.59
CA ASP A 75 -1.12 -3.13 18.98
C ASP A 75 -0.64 -3.07 17.52
N LEU A 76 -0.39 -1.87 17.00
CA LEU A 76 0.14 -1.68 15.65
C LEU A 76 1.56 -2.25 15.51
N VAL A 77 2.42 -2.08 16.54
CA VAL A 77 3.80 -2.59 16.50
C VAL A 77 3.83 -4.13 16.43
N PRO A 78 3.11 -4.87 17.30
CA PRO A 78 2.97 -6.32 17.16
C PRO A 78 2.45 -6.76 15.78
N LEU A 79 1.43 -6.09 15.24
CA LEU A 79 0.89 -6.39 13.91
C LEU A 79 1.98 -6.23 12.83
N LEU A 80 2.72 -5.12 12.85
CA LEU A 80 3.80 -4.88 11.89
C LEU A 80 4.90 -5.94 11.99
N GLN A 81 5.24 -6.38 13.21
CA GLN A 81 6.21 -7.45 13.43
C GLN A 81 5.72 -8.81 12.90
N GLU A 82 4.46 -9.17 13.13
CA GLU A 82 3.85 -10.39 12.60
C GLU A 82 3.88 -10.41 11.06
N ARG A 83 3.51 -9.28 10.45
CA ARG A 83 3.52 -9.14 8.98
C ARG A 83 4.93 -9.21 8.42
N TRP A 84 5.90 -8.58 9.09
CA TRP A 84 7.31 -8.67 8.73
C TRP A 84 7.84 -10.10 8.76
N GLN A 85 7.56 -10.84 9.84
CA GLN A 85 7.94 -12.26 9.96
C GLN A 85 7.30 -13.14 8.88
N SER A 86 6.13 -12.73 8.38
CA SER A 86 5.44 -13.37 7.26
C SER A 86 5.94 -12.90 5.88
N GLY A 87 7.03 -12.13 5.80
CA GLY A 87 7.62 -11.66 4.56
C GLY A 87 6.93 -10.46 3.91
N PHE A 88 6.07 -9.74 4.65
CA PHE A 88 5.48 -8.49 4.18
C PHE A 88 6.24 -7.28 4.70
N SER A 89 6.35 -6.26 3.86
CA SER A 89 6.81 -4.91 4.21
C SER A 89 5.63 -3.96 4.27
N ALA A 90 5.54 -3.14 5.31
CA ALA A 90 4.55 -2.09 5.41
C ALA A 90 4.96 -0.87 4.57
N ILE A 91 4.03 -0.35 3.76
CA ILE A 91 4.24 0.85 2.94
C ILE A 91 3.80 2.11 3.69
N GLY A 92 2.63 2.05 4.33
CA GLY A 92 2.08 3.19 5.07
C GLY A 92 0.62 3.00 5.45
N THR A 93 0.09 3.97 6.18
CA THR A 93 -1.30 3.98 6.64
C THR A 93 -2.06 5.18 6.10
N VAL A 94 -3.36 4.98 5.87
CA VAL A 94 -4.33 6.02 5.51
C VAL A 94 -5.53 5.92 6.43
N ALA A 95 -6.18 7.04 6.73
CA ALA A 95 -7.30 7.08 7.64
C ALA A 95 -8.35 8.10 7.21
N ASP A 96 -9.62 7.75 7.37
CA ASP A 96 -10.71 8.71 7.26
C ASP A 96 -10.72 9.61 8.51
N CYS A 97 -10.95 10.90 8.29
CA CYS A 97 -11.17 11.86 9.35
C CYS A 97 -12.64 11.85 9.85
N LEU A 98 -13.56 11.32 9.05
CA LEU A 98 -14.99 11.25 9.35
C LEU A 98 -15.39 9.95 10.08
N PRO A 99 -16.38 9.98 10.99
CA PRO A 99 -16.93 8.77 11.59
C PRO A 99 -17.86 8.01 10.62
N PRO A 100 -17.85 6.65 10.63
CA PRO A 100 -16.97 5.78 11.40
C PRO A 100 -15.53 5.82 10.85
N ARG A 101 -14.55 6.05 11.72
CA ARG A 101 -13.16 6.23 11.33
C ARG A 101 -12.61 4.91 10.76
N LYS A 102 -12.51 4.84 9.44
CA LYS A 102 -11.82 3.74 8.77
C LYS A 102 -10.33 4.02 8.69
N ARG A 103 -9.51 2.99 8.88
CA ARG A 103 -8.05 3.08 8.75
C ARG A 103 -7.52 1.84 8.06
N PHE A 104 -6.67 2.06 7.06
CA PHE A 104 -6.06 1.00 6.29
C PHE A 104 -4.53 1.06 6.37
N LEU A 105 -3.91 -0.12 6.35
CA LEU A 105 -2.48 -0.32 6.23
C LEU A 105 -2.19 -1.01 4.90
N LEU A 106 -1.36 -0.40 4.05
CA LEU A 106 -0.87 -1.06 2.84
C LEU A 106 0.36 -1.88 3.18
N VAL A 107 0.32 -3.17 2.83
CA VAL A 107 1.48 -4.07 2.92
C VAL A 107 1.77 -4.70 1.57
N GLN A 108 3.05 -4.93 1.28
CA GLN A 108 3.49 -5.63 0.09
C GLN A 108 4.41 -6.79 0.44
N ARG A 109 4.34 -7.87 -0.34
CA ARG A 109 5.35 -8.92 -0.35
C ARG A 109 6.20 -8.75 -1.61
N PRO A 110 7.51 -8.53 -1.50
CA PRO A 110 8.38 -8.49 -2.66
C PRO A 110 8.27 -9.78 -3.47
N LEU A 111 8.34 -9.68 -4.80
CA LEU A 111 8.62 -10.86 -5.63
C LEU A 111 10.00 -11.35 -5.22
N ALA A 112 10.08 -12.59 -4.70
CA ALA A 112 11.32 -13.15 -4.17
C ALA A 112 12.48 -12.85 -5.14
N GLU A 113 13.59 -12.32 -4.61
CA GLU A 113 14.83 -12.30 -5.39
C GLU A 113 15.09 -13.74 -5.80
N MET A 114 15.01 -14.03 -7.12
CA MET A 114 15.57 -15.28 -7.61
C MET A 114 17.06 -15.24 -7.22
N PRO A 115 17.56 -16.21 -6.44
CA PRO A 115 18.97 -16.29 -6.10
C PRO A 115 19.85 -16.41 -7.35
#